data_AF-A0A3M2C7F9-F1
#
_entry.id   AF-A0A3M2C7F9-F1
#
_cell.length_a   1.000
_cell.length_b   1.000
_cell.length_c   1.000
_cell.angle_alpha   90.00
_cell.angle_beta   90.00
_cell.angle_gamma   90.00
#
_symmetry.space_group_name_H-M   'P 1'
#
loop_
_entity.id
_entity.type
_entity.pdbx_description
1 polymer ?
#
loop_
_entity_poly.entity_id
_entity_poly.type
_entity_poly.pdbx_seq_one_letter_code
_entity_poly.pdbx_strand_id
1 'polypeptide(L)'
;MKPATLITCICLISPTALVSAQGHDSGSHTQQAAEPVNTMCPIGKEPIVASAGTVEYKGKTIGLCCPGCGEAFLAWDEARKDEFVALAVAHREPGMEDDVGHDMDKPAVADAAWTGPFPLATCPVSGQNLGSMGDPIVKKYDGREIRFCCGGCIGKFEADQTGYWEKIDRQIVKDQLRYYPAQTCVVSGEPLVENGEDIASNMVYGNRLVRLCCKMCERQFKADPKKFIKKLDTITADAQRQDYPLDTCVVAGGKLGSMGEPVEMVVAGRLMRFCCAGCNPKVEADPAKYTKLIDEAWQAKGMFMPQVQKDGHGEGHGGADHSDHDHGG
;
A
#
# COMPACT_ATOMS: atom_id res chain seq x y z
N MET A 1 -0.89 67.22 -66.35
CA MET A 1 -2.20 67.76 -65.95
C MET A 1 -2.13 68.03 -64.44
N LYS A 2 -2.33 69.30 -64.08
CA LYS A 2 -2.32 69.91 -62.73
C LYS A 2 -3.72 69.74 -62.08
N PRO A 3 -4.00 70.22 -60.85
CA PRO A 3 -3.19 70.38 -59.61
C PRO A 3 -4.02 70.05 -58.33
N ALA A 4 -3.46 70.26 -57.13
CA ALA A 4 -4.03 71.13 -56.06
C ALA A 4 -3.27 70.89 -54.73
N THR A 5 -2.53 71.87 -54.18
CA THR A 5 -2.98 72.97 -53.28
C THR A 5 -3.10 72.48 -51.82
N LEU A 6 -2.69 73.15 -50.73
CA LEU A 6 -1.74 74.21 -50.33
C LEU A 6 -2.07 74.44 -48.82
N ILE A 7 -1.10 74.96 -48.04
CA ILE A 7 -1.26 75.88 -46.87
C ILE A 7 -1.84 75.27 -45.57
N THR A 8 -1.11 75.08 -44.46
CA THR A 8 -0.42 75.99 -43.51
C THR A 8 -1.36 76.82 -42.60
N CYS A 9 -1.28 76.63 -41.26
CA CYS A 9 -1.48 77.66 -40.21
C CYS A 9 -1.21 77.00 -38.83
N ILE A 10 -0.15 77.34 -38.11
CA ILE A 10 0.08 78.50 -37.21
C ILE A 10 -0.72 78.43 -35.89
N CYS A 11 0.08 78.50 -34.81
CA CYS A 11 -0.17 78.57 -33.37
C CYS A 11 -1.35 79.45 -32.91
N LEU A 12 -1.78 79.28 -31.64
CA LEU A 12 -1.90 80.35 -30.63
C LEU A 12 -2.61 79.87 -29.31
N ILE A 13 -1.91 80.07 -28.18
CA ILE A 13 -2.33 80.50 -26.80
C ILE A 13 -3.45 79.82 -25.96
N SER A 14 -3.10 79.58 -24.69
CA SER A 14 -3.85 79.27 -23.44
C SER A 14 -4.88 80.37 -23.04
N PRO A 15 -5.77 80.29 -21.98
CA PRO A 15 -5.59 79.71 -20.62
C PRO A 15 -6.83 79.18 -19.83
N THR A 16 -6.53 78.55 -18.66
CA THR A 16 -7.28 78.46 -17.37
C THR A 16 -8.73 77.97 -17.26
N ALA A 17 -8.94 76.88 -16.50
CA ALA A 17 -9.87 76.83 -15.36
C ALA A 17 -9.60 75.60 -14.45
N LEU A 18 -9.52 75.83 -13.14
CA LEU A 18 -9.33 74.86 -12.07
C LEU A 18 -10.59 73.98 -11.86
N VAL A 19 -10.39 72.69 -11.60
CA VAL A 19 -11.06 71.95 -10.50
C VAL A 19 -10.10 70.87 -10.01
N SER A 20 -9.85 70.87 -8.71
CA SER A 20 -9.08 69.86 -8.00
C SER A 20 -9.79 68.51 -7.98
N ALA A 21 -9.10 67.46 -8.41
CA ALA A 21 -9.23 66.13 -7.83
C ALA A 21 -7.81 65.65 -7.55
N GLN A 22 -7.48 65.51 -6.27
CA GLN A 22 -6.25 64.90 -5.80
C GLN A 22 -6.23 63.47 -6.34
N GLY A 23 -5.39 63.23 -7.35
CA GLY A 23 -4.96 61.88 -7.69
C GLY A 23 -4.09 61.39 -6.56
N HIS A 24 -4.71 60.77 -5.55
CA HIS A 24 -3.99 59.89 -4.66
C HIS A 24 -3.40 58.77 -5.51
N ASP A 25 -2.08 58.79 -5.61
CA ASP A 25 -1.19 57.65 -5.47
C ASP A 25 -1.94 56.31 -5.62
N SER A 26 -2.05 55.84 -6.86
CA SER A 26 -2.41 54.45 -7.11
C SER A 26 -1.21 53.59 -6.75
N GLY A 27 -0.95 53.51 -5.44
CA GLY A 27 -0.30 52.38 -4.84
C GLY A 27 -1.08 51.15 -5.32
N SER A 28 -0.43 50.38 -6.17
CA SER A 28 -0.80 49.01 -6.48
C SER A 28 -0.76 48.23 -5.17
N HIS A 29 -1.83 48.33 -4.38
CA HIS A 29 -2.18 47.31 -3.43
C HIS A 29 -2.70 46.13 -4.23
N THR A 30 -1.75 45.38 -4.80
CA THR A 30 -1.92 43.95 -4.98
C THR A 30 -2.16 43.42 -3.58
N GLN A 31 -3.45 43.30 -3.19
CA GLN A 31 -3.82 42.54 -2.01
C GLN A 31 -3.35 41.11 -2.30
N GLN A 32 -2.19 40.80 -1.73
CA GLN A 32 -1.65 39.47 -1.67
C GLN A 32 -2.74 38.64 -0.98
N ALA A 33 -3.43 37.81 -1.76
CA ALA A 33 -4.42 36.89 -1.22
C ALA A 33 -3.71 36.13 -0.10
N ALA A 34 -4.25 36.22 1.12
CA ALA A 34 -3.64 35.58 2.27
C ALA A 34 -3.45 34.09 1.95
N GLU A 35 -2.28 33.55 2.27
CA GLU A 35 -2.00 32.15 2.01
C GLU A 35 -3.04 31.28 2.74
N PRO A 36 -3.55 30.23 2.08
CA PRO A 36 -4.52 29.36 2.70
C PRO A 36 -3.92 28.70 3.95
N VAL A 37 -4.69 28.63 5.03
CA VAL A 37 -4.24 28.02 6.29
C VAL A 37 -4.13 26.50 6.21
N ASN A 38 -4.71 25.91 5.17
CA ASN A 38 -4.72 24.48 4.89
C ASN A 38 -3.86 24.12 3.70
N THR A 39 -3.24 22.95 3.80
CA THR A 39 -2.53 22.24 2.72
C THR A 39 -3.42 21.17 2.08
N MET A 40 -4.40 20.66 2.83
CA MET A 40 -5.34 19.63 2.38
C MET A 40 -6.75 20.18 2.20
N CYS A 41 -7.42 19.73 1.15
CA CYS A 41 -8.75 20.17 0.77
C CYS A 41 -9.81 19.64 1.76
N PRO A 42 -10.67 20.49 2.36
CA PRO A 42 -11.70 20.04 3.29
C PRO A 42 -12.70 19.07 2.64
N ILE A 43 -12.99 19.26 1.35
CA ILE A 43 -13.99 18.47 0.63
C ILE A 43 -13.40 17.17 0.09
N GLY A 44 -12.36 17.27 -0.75
CA GLY A 44 -11.78 16.13 -1.47
C GLY A 44 -10.69 15.39 -0.71
N LYS A 45 -10.16 15.94 0.38
CA LYS A 45 -9.01 15.40 1.14
C LYS A 45 -7.73 15.18 0.30
N GLU A 46 -7.64 15.87 -0.83
CA GLU A 46 -6.45 15.93 -1.69
C GLU A 46 -5.69 17.23 -1.42
N PRO A 47 -4.40 17.35 -1.83
CA PRO A 47 -3.69 18.61 -1.76
C PRO A 47 -4.44 19.75 -2.45
N ILE A 48 -4.42 20.94 -1.85
CA ILE A 48 -5.03 22.12 -2.47
C ILE A 48 -4.31 22.49 -3.76
N VAL A 49 -5.04 23.05 -4.71
CA VAL A 49 -4.47 23.53 -5.97
C VAL A 49 -4.88 24.98 -6.20
N ALA A 50 -3.91 25.82 -6.58
CA ALA A 50 -4.18 27.24 -6.80
C ALA A 50 -5.28 27.50 -7.85
N SER A 51 -5.44 26.57 -8.82
CA SER A 51 -6.46 26.64 -9.87
C SER A 51 -7.90 26.41 -9.38
N ALA A 52 -8.09 25.88 -8.16
CA ALA A 52 -9.42 25.59 -7.61
C ALA A 52 -10.01 26.75 -6.77
N GLY A 53 -9.19 27.77 -6.46
CA GLY A 53 -9.60 28.92 -5.68
C GLY A 53 -9.62 28.68 -4.16
N THR A 54 -10.04 29.71 -3.43
CA THR A 54 -10.11 29.73 -1.96
C THR A 54 -11.48 30.23 -1.48
N VAL A 55 -11.80 30.00 -0.22
CA VAL A 55 -13.00 30.51 0.46
C VAL A 55 -12.63 31.08 1.83
N GLU A 56 -13.32 32.14 2.27
CA GLU A 56 -13.09 32.77 3.58
C GLU A 56 -14.03 32.20 4.65
N TYR A 57 -13.49 31.86 5.81
CA TYR A 57 -14.25 31.49 6.99
C TYR A 57 -13.60 31.99 8.27
N LYS A 58 -14.34 32.76 9.08
CA LYS A 58 -13.86 33.39 10.33
C LYS A 58 -12.50 34.09 10.19
N GLY A 59 -12.30 34.78 9.05
CA GLY A 59 -11.08 35.53 8.74
C GLY A 59 -9.87 34.65 8.38
N LYS A 60 -10.10 33.38 8.04
CA LYS A 60 -9.10 32.45 7.52
C LYS A 60 -9.42 32.10 6.07
N THR A 61 -8.39 32.14 5.25
CA THR A 61 -8.44 31.69 3.86
C THR A 61 -8.30 30.18 3.78
N ILE A 62 -9.26 29.51 3.15
CA ILE A 62 -9.32 28.05 3.00
C ILE A 62 -9.12 27.68 1.53
N GLY A 63 -8.06 26.96 1.20
CA GLY A 63 -7.75 26.45 -0.13
C GLY A 63 -8.57 25.22 -0.51
N LEU A 64 -8.79 25.03 -1.81
CA LEU A 64 -9.61 23.96 -2.37
C LEU A 64 -8.82 23.13 -3.39
N CYS A 65 -9.33 21.93 -3.67
CA CYS A 65 -8.77 20.99 -4.65
C CYS A 65 -9.56 20.97 -5.98
N CYS A 66 -10.83 21.37 -5.97
CA CYS A 66 -11.68 21.43 -7.17
C CYS A 66 -12.46 22.76 -7.21
N PRO A 67 -12.62 23.38 -8.41
CA PRO A 67 -13.50 24.54 -8.58
C PRO A 67 -14.91 24.25 -8.09
N GLY A 68 -15.50 25.17 -7.32
CA GLY A 68 -16.86 25.05 -6.79
C GLY A 68 -16.97 24.31 -5.45
N CYS A 69 -15.89 23.73 -4.91
CA CYS A 69 -15.92 23.11 -3.59
C CYS A 69 -16.09 24.10 -2.42
N GLY A 70 -15.93 25.41 -2.65
CA GLY A 70 -16.09 26.43 -1.61
C GLY A 70 -17.51 26.49 -1.05
N GLU A 71 -18.52 26.32 -1.91
CA GLU A 71 -19.92 26.28 -1.47
C GLU A 71 -20.21 25.06 -0.60
N ALA A 72 -19.64 23.90 -0.97
CA ALA A 72 -19.75 22.68 -0.18
C ALA A 72 -19.11 22.82 1.21
N PHE A 73 -17.99 23.56 1.32
CA PHE A 73 -17.37 23.85 2.61
C PHE A 73 -18.24 24.78 3.44
N LEU A 74 -18.77 25.85 2.84
CA LEU A 74 -19.66 26.79 3.54
C LEU A 74 -20.97 26.13 4.00
N ALA A 75 -21.44 25.12 3.27
CA ALA A 75 -22.65 24.35 3.59
C ALA A 75 -22.47 23.35 4.76
N TRP A 76 -21.24 23.09 5.22
CA TRP A 76 -21.03 22.32 6.45
C TRP A 76 -21.63 23.05 7.65
N ASP A 77 -22.00 22.28 8.67
CA ASP A 77 -22.35 22.83 9.97
C ASP A 77 -21.16 23.59 10.59
N GLU A 78 -21.46 24.51 11.49
CA GLU A 78 -20.46 25.42 12.04
C GLU A 78 -19.38 24.68 12.85
N ALA A 79 -19.77 23.68 13.64
CA ALA A 79 -18.85 22.90 14.45
C ALA A 79 -17.80 22.20 13.59
N ARG A 80 -18.23 21.59 12.48
CA ARG A 80 -17.34 20.93 11.54
C ARG A 80 -16.38 21.91 10.82
N LYS A 81 -16.85 23.12 10.49
CA LYS A 81 -15.97 24.15 9.90
C LYS A 81 -14.95 24.66 10.92
N ASP A 82 -15.37 24.89 12.15
CA ASP A 82 -14.49 25.31 13.24
C ASP A 82 -13.41 24.27 13.55
N GLU A 83 -13.79 23.00 13.62
CA GLU A 83 -12.87 21.89 13.84
C GLU A 83 -11.84 21.80 12.71
N PHE A 84 -12.28 21.86 11.45
CA PHE A 84 -11.36 21.85 10.31
C PHE A 84 -10.38 23.01 10.35
N VAL A 85 -10.85 24.24 10.59
CA VAL A 85 -9.97 25.42 10.64
C VAL A 85 -9.01 25.34 11.83
N ALA A 86 -9.44 24.82 12.98
CA ALA A 86 -8.55 24.60 14.12
C ALA A 86 -7.44 23.58 13.81
N LEU A 87 -7.77 22.51 13.08
CA LEU A 87 -6.80 21.50 12.63
C LEU A 87 -5.83 22.05 11.57
N ALA A 88 -6.35 22.81 10.60
CA ALA A 88 -5.56 23.47 9.55
C ALA A 88 -4.52 24.44 10.13
N VAL A 89 -4.97 25.34 11.00
CA VAL A 89 -4.09 26.29 11.69
C VAL A 89 -3.05 25.58 12.57
N ALA A 90 -3.39 24.41 13.10
CA ALA A 90 -2.48 23.60 13.90
C ALA A 90 -1.60 22.64 13.07
N HIS A 91 -1.66 22.69 11.73
CA HIS A 91 -0.98 21.76 10.82
C HIS A 91 -1.24 20.27 11.14
N ARG A 92 -2.46 19.93 11.57
CA ARG A 92 -2.90 18.57 11.93
C ARG A 92 -4.03 18.09 11.03
N GLU A 93 -3.90 18.37 9.75
CA GLU A 93 -4.96 18.15 8.78
C GLU A 93 -5.10 16.67 8.42
N PRO A 94 -6.34 16.18 8.22
CA PRO A 94 -6.57 14.81 7.76
C PRO A 94 -5.82 14.56 6.44
N GLY A 95 -4.89 13.61 6.46
CA GLY A 95 -4.09 13.23 5.29
C GLY A 95 -2.64 13.72 5.29
N MET A 96 -2.16 14.43 6.33
CA MET A 96 -0.77 14.90 6.37
C MET A 96 0.21 14.06 7.21
N GLU A 97 -0.19 13.22 8.18
CA GLU A 97 0.73 12.26 8.84
C GLU A 97 0.00 11.30 9.81
N ASP A 98 0.69 10.18 10.12
CA ASP A 98 0.22 8.92 10.72
C ASP A 98 -0.55 8.99 12.07
N ASP A 99 -1.55 8.12 12.19
CA ASP A 99 -1.97 7.40 13.41
C ASP A 99 -2.07 8.19 14.75
N VAL A 100 -3.18 8.91 14.98
CA VAL A 100 -3.86 8.87 16.30
C VAL A 100 -5.37 8.94 16.07
N GLY A 101 -5.98 7.77 15.87
CA GLY A 101 -7.44 7.68 15.84
C GLY A 101 -8.02 7.86 17.24
N HIS A 102 -9.09 8.64 17.35
CA HIS A 102 -10.40 8.36 17.98
C HIS A 102 -11.36 9.15 17.06
N ASP A 103 -12.30 8.55 16.36
CA ASP A 103 -13.60 8.24 16.93
C ASP A 103 -14.34 7.15 16.12
N MET A 104 -15.10 6.37 16.86
CA MET A 104 -15.99 5.33 16.37
C MET A 104 -17.26 5.95 15.77
N ASP A 105 -17.92 5.17 14.92
CA ASP A 105 -19.23 5.44 14.29
C ASP A 105 -19.24 6.27 12.99
N LYS A 106 -18.64 5.69 11.94
CA LYS A 106 -19.24 5.74 10.60
C LYS A 106 -18.78 4.54 9.75
N PRO A 107 -19.68 3.80 9.07
CA PRO A 107 -19.24 2.76 8.15
C PRO A 107 -18.48 3.44 7.01
N ALA A 108 -17.17 3.24 6.98
CA ALA A 108 -16.32 3.68 5.89
C ALA A 108 -16.82 3.06 4.59
N VAL A 109 -17.13 3.91 3.60
CA VAL A 109 -17.11 3.48 2.21
C VAL A 109 -15.72 2.90 1.96
N ALA A 110 -15.68 1.65 1.50
CA ALA A 110 -14.46 0.86 1.43
C ALA A 110 -13.39 1.56 0.58
N ASP A 111 -12.44 2.23 1.25
CA ASP A 111 -11.11 2.42 0.70
C ASP A 111 -10.64 1.07 0.17
N ALA A 112 -10.17 1.03 -1.07
CA ALA A 112 -9.81 -0.22 -1.75
C ALA A 112 -9.01 -1.12 -0.79
N ALA A 113 -9.63 -2.25 -0.42
CA ALA A 113 -9.06 -3.26 0.44
C ALA A 113 -7.65 -3.61 -0.05
N TRP A 114 -6.70 -3.77 0.88
CA TRP A 114 -5.34 -4.16 0.51
C TRP A 114 -5.36 -5.50 -0.23
N THR A 115 -4.59 -5.63 -1.32
CA THR A 115 -4.49 -6.87 -2.09
C THR A 115 -3.08 -7.05 -2.63
N GLY A 116 -2.54 -8.25 -2.48
CA GLY A 116 -1.26 -8.68 -3.04
C GLY A 116 -1.43 -9.49 -4.33
N PRO A 117 -0.36 -9.61 -5.13
CA PRO A 117 -0.40 -10.34 -6.39
C PRO A 117 -0.62 -11.84 -6.15
N PHE A 118 -1.20 -12.55 -7.12
CA PHE A 118 -1.52 -13.97 -6.96
C PHE A 118 -0.23 -14.84 -6.87
N PRO A 119 0.04 -15.51 -5.74
CA PRO A 119 1.39 -16.01 -5.44
C PRO A 119 1.67 -17.42 -5.96
N LEU A 120 0.64 -18.14 -6.41
CA LEU A 120 0.78 -19.55 -6.79
C LEU A 120 1.27 -19.67 -8.24
N ALA A 121 2.21 -20.60 -8.48
CA ALA A 121 2.75 -20.89 -9.80
C ALA A 121 1.80 -21.69 -10.72
N THR A 122 0.73 -22.25 -10.15
CA THR A 122 -0.20 -23.14 -10.86
C THR A 122 -1.61 -22.54 -10.92
N CYS A 123 -2.32 -22.81 -12.01
CA CYS A 123 -3.73 -22.51 -12.15
C CYS A 123 -4.53 -23.23 -11.03
N PRO A 124 -5.34 -22.51 -10.24
CA PRO A 124 -6.03 -23.10 -9.10
C PRO A 124 -7.12 -24.11 -9.52
N VAL A 125 -7.62 -23.95 -10.74
CA VAL A 125 -8.65 -24.81 -11.32
C VAL A 125 -8.05 -26.08 -11.91
N SER A 126 -7.15 -25.95 -12.90
CA SER A 126 -6.61 -27.11 -13.63
C SER A 126 -5.39 -27.74 -12.95
N GLY A 127 -4.68 -27.03 -12.07
CA GLY A 127 -3.41 -27.46 -11.48
C GLY A 127 -2.20 -27.35 -12.43
N GLN A 128 -2.40 -26.93 -13.68
CA GLN A 128 -1.31 -26.74 -14.64
C GLN A 128 -0.49 -25.49 -14.32
N ASN A 129 0.78 -25.47 -14.71
CA ASN A 129 1.65 -24.31 -14.54
C ASN A 129 1.09 -23.09 -15.27
N LEU A 130 1.04 -21.94 -14.59
CA LEU A 130 0.75 -20.67 -15.24
C LEU A 130 1.84 -20.36 -16.26
N GLY A 131 1.46 -19.87 -17.44
CA GLY A 131 2.38 -19.66 -18.57
C GLY A 131 2.46 -20.83 -19.56
N SER A 132 2.03 -22.04 -19.19
CA SER A 132 2.12 -23.20 -20.10
C SER A 132 1.13 -23.16 -21.27
N MET A 133 0.15 -22.25 -21.22
CA MET A 133 -0.91 -22.06 -22.21
C MET A 133 -0.90 -20.63 -22.77
N GLY A 134 0.26 -19.95 -22.73
CA GLY A 134 0.40 -18.52 -22.97
C GLY A 134 0.27 -17.69 -21.69
N ASP A 135 0.15 -16.37 -21.85
CA ASP A 135 0.08 -15.45 -20.73
C ASP A 135 -1.12 -15.75 -19.81
N PRO A 136 -0.92 -15.82 -18.48
CA PRO A 136 -2.01 -16.07 -17.55
C PRO A 136 -3.12 -15.03 -17.65
N ILE A 137 -4.37 -15.47 -17.62
CA ILE A 137 -5.51 -14.57 -17.57
C ILE A 137 -5.68 -14.12 -16.12
N VAL A 138 -5.47 -12.82 -15.88
CA VAL A 138 -5.62 -12.19 -14.57
C VAL A 138 -7.06 -11.71 -14.39
N LYS A 139 -7.67 -12.08 -13.25
CA LYS A 139 -9.00 -11.61 -12.85
C LYS A 139 -8.97 -11.12 -11.40
N LYS A 140 -9.99 -10.34 -11.02
CA LYS A 140 -10.23 -9.94 -9.63
C LYS A 140 -11.61 -10.43 -9.21
N TYR A 141 -11.65 -11.21 -8.13
CA TYR A 141 -12.87 -11.64 -7.45
C TYR A 141 -12.69 -11.39 -5.95
N ASP A 142 -13.74 -10.92 -5.27
CA ASP A 142 -13.71 -10.66 -3.82
C ASP A 142 -12.54 -9.78 -3.35
N GLY A 143 -12.15 -8.79 -4.17
CA GLY A 143 -11.03 -7.90 -3.87
C GLY A 143 -9.63 -8.55 -4.01
N ARG A 144 -9.55 -9.78 -4.51
CA ARG A 144 -8.32 -10.55 -4.66
C ARG A 144 -7.99 -10.80 -6.11
N GLU A 145 -6.71 -10.70 -6.46
CA GLU A 145 -6.23 -11.18 -7.75
C GLU A 145 -6.22 -12.71 -7.80
N ILE A 146 -6.63 -13.27 -8.93
CA ILE A 146 -6.50 -14.69 -9.26
C ILE A 146 -6.04 -14.83 -10.71
N ARG A 147 -5.29 -15.89 -10.99
CA ARG A 147 -4.74 -16.15 -12.33
C ARG A 147 -5.13 -17.51 -12.85
N PHE A 148 -5.50 -17.56 -14.12
CA PHE A 148 -5.91 -18.78 -14.81
C PHE A 148 -5.01 -19.06 -16.00
N CYS A 149 -4.79 -20.34 -16.30
CA CYS A 149 -4.04 -20.72 -17.50
C CYS A 149 -4.85 -20.52 -18.79
N CYS A 150 -6.18 -20.52 -18.75
CA CYS A 150 -7.03 -20.38 -19.93
C CYS A 150 -8.46 -19.95 -19.57
N GLY A 151 -9.23 -19.50 -20.58
CA GLY A 151 -10.61 -19.04 -20.39
C GLY A 151 -11.56 -20.10 -19.84
N GLY A 152 -11.35 -21.37 -20.21
CA GLY A 152 -12.16 -22.49 -19.70
C GLY A 152 -12.05 -22.72 -18.19
N CYS A 153 -10.96 -22.26 -17.56
CA CYS A 153 -10.83 -22.32 -16.10
C CYS A 153 -11.69 -21.27 -15.40
N ILE A 154 -11.97 -20.13 -16.04
CA ILE A 154 -12.77 -19.04 -15.46
C ILE A 154 -14.19 -19.54 -15.19
N GLY A 155 -14.84 -20.14 -16.20
CA GLY A 155 -16.21 -20.65 -16.04
C GLY A 155 -16.33 -21.75 -14.98
N LYS A 156 -15.31 -22.62 -14.86
CA LYS A 156 -15.27 -23.61 -13.77
C LYS A 156 -15.11 -22.96 -12.40
N PHE A 157 -14.26 -21.94 -12.29
CA PHE A 157 -14.08 -21.18 -11.06
C PHE A 157 -15.38 -20.48 -10.65
N GLU A 158 -16.03 -19.78 -11.57
CA GLU A 158 -17.28 -19.05 -11.32
C GLU A 158 -18.42 -19.97 -10.89
N ALA A 159 -18.43 -21.22 -11.37
CA ALA A 159 -19.42 -22.23 -10.99
C ALA A 159 -19.24 -22.78 -9.56
N ASP A 160 -18.05 -22.70 -8.97
CA ASP A 160 -17.75 -23.15 -7.60
C ASP A 160 -16.68 -22.27 -6.93
N GLN A 161 -16.97 -20.97 -6.79
CA GLN A 161 -16.00 -20.03 -6.22
C GLN A 161 -15.61 -20.40 -4.79
N THR A 162 -16.56 -20.86 -3.97
CA THR A 162 -16.32 -21.26 -2.58
C THR A 162 -15.30 -22.41 -2.51
N GLY A 163 -15.51 -23.51 -3.24
CA GLY A 163 -14.61 -24.65 -3.23
C GLY A 163 -13.21 -24.32 -3.74
N TYR A 164 -13.11 -23.50 -4.80
CA TYR A 164 -11.81 -23.07 -5.31
C TYR A 164 -11.10 -22.09 -4.38
N TRP A 165 -11.79 -21.14 -3.75
CA TRP A 165 -11.18 -20.24 -2.79
C TRP A 165 -10.62 -20.98 -1.58
N GLU A 166 -11.35 -21.95 -1.04
CA GLU A 166 -10.82 -22.79 0.03
C GLU A 166 -9.55 -23.55 -0.38
N LYS A 167 -9.53 -24.09 -1.61
CA LYS A 167 -8.35 -24.78 -2.14
C LYS A 167 -7.17 -23.83 -2.31
N ILE A 168 -7.41 -22.63 -2.85
CA ILE A 168 -6.39 -21.59 -3.03
C ILE A 168 -5.83 -21.17 -1.68
N ASP A 169 -6.68 -20.92 -0.69
CA ASP A 169 -6.26 -20.45 0.63
C ASP A 169 -5.45 -21.52 1.35
N ARG A 170 -5.83 -22.80 1.27
CA ARG A 170 -4.99 -23.90 1.77
C ARG A 170 -3.61 -23.95 1.11
N GLN A 171 -3.52 -23.71 -0.20
CA GLN A 171 -2.24 -23.68 -0.92
C GLN A 171 -1.40 -22.47 -0.51
N ILE A 172 -2.02 -21.30 -0.34
CA ILE A 172 -1.35 -20.08 0.12
C ILE A 172 -0.84 -20.25 1.55
N VAL A 173 -1.65 -20.79 2.46
CA VAL A 173 -1.24 -21.09 3.84
C VAL A 173 -0.04 -22.05 3.81
N LYS A 174 -0.13 -23.17 3.09
CA LYS A 174 0.95 -24.14 2.99
C LYS A 174 2.25 -23.54 2.44
N ASP A 175 2.16 -22.68 1.43
CA ASP A 175 3.33 -22.02 0.85
C ASP A 175 3.95 -21.00 1.81
N GLN A 176 3.14 -20.13 2.41
CA GLN A 176 3.62 -18.95 3.13
C GLN A 176 3.93 -19.23 4.61
N LEU A 177 3.36 -20.27 5.21
CA LEU A 177 3.54 -20.58 6.63
C LEU A 177 5.01 -20.81 6.98
N ARG A 178 5.78 -21.44 6.09
CA ARG A 178 7.22 -21.67 6.27
C ARG A 178 8.08 -20.40 6.26
N TYR A 179 7.54 -19.29 5.76
CA TYR A 179 8.22 -17.99 5.70
C TYR A 179 7.58 -16.96 6.65
N TYR A 180 6.67 -17.40 7.53
CA TYR A 180 5.97 -16.48 8.39
C TYR A 180 6.91 -15.92 9.47
N PRO A 181 7.12 -14.59 9.55
CA PRO A 181 8.24 -14.03 10.29
C PRO A 181 7.96 -13.82 11.78
N ALA A 182 6.70 -13.86 12.20
CA ALA A 182 6.29 -13.44 13.53
C ALA A 182 5.88 -14.63 14.41
N GLN A 183 6.33 -14.59 15.67
CA GLN A 183 5.88 -15.48 16.74
C GLN A 183 4.76 -14.85 17.60
N THR A 184 4.36 -13.63 17.27
CA THR A 184 3.30 -12.88 17.95
C THR A 184 2.27 -12.38 16.94
N CYS A 185 1.05 -12.18 17.42
CA CYS A 185 -0.08 -11.71 16.65
C CYS A 185 0.22 -10.29 16.13
N VAL A 186 0.12 -10.07 14.82
CA VAL A 186 0.41 -8.74 14.24
C VAL A 186 -0.51 -7.64 14.78
N VAL A 187 -1.72 -8.03 15.22
CA VAL A 187 -2.72 -7.12 15.78
C VAL A 187 -2.44 -6.85 17.26
N SER A 188 -2.57 -7.86 18.13
CA SER A 188 -2.49 -7.69 19.59
C SER A 188 -1.07 -7.73 20.17
N GLY A 189 -0.10 -8.33 19.46
CA GLY A 189 1.24 -8.61 19.98
C GLY A 189 1.32 -9.82 20.91
N GLU A 190 0.21 -10.51 21.19
CA GLU A 190 0.18 -11.73 22.01
C GLU A 190 0.88 -12.91 21.30
N PRO A 191 1.42 -13.90 22.04
CA PRO A 191 2.04 -15.07 21.45
C PRO A 191 1.10 -15.84 20.49
N LEU A 192 1.68 -16.30 19.38
CA LEU A 192 1.05 -17.25 18.45
C LEU A 192 1.46 -18.70 18.72
N VAL A 193 2.44 -18.88 19.60
CA VAL A 193 2.93 -20.17 20.06
C VAL A 193 2.93 -20.14 21.58
N GLU A 194 2.32 -21.14 22.20
CA GLU A 194 2.26 -21.29 23.64
C GLU A 194 2.72 -22.71 24.00
N ASN A 195 3.70 -22.83 24.90
CA ASN A 195 4.30 -24.12 25.29
C ASN A 195 4.80 -24.99 24.11
N GLY A 196 5.17 -24.36 22.99
CA GLY A 196 5.62 -25.03 21.77
C GLY A 196 4.49 -25.41 20.80
N GLU A 197 3.24 -25.24 21.20
CA GLU A 197 2.07 -25.49 20.35
C GLU A 197 1.70 -24.24 19.54
N ASP A 198 1.48 -24.41 18.24
CA ASP A 198 0.95 -23.36 17.36
C ASP A 198 -0.54 -23.16 17.65
N ILE A 199 -0.85 -22.06 18.35
CA ILE A 199 -2.23 -21.68 18.71
C ILE A 199 -2.83 -20.67 17.73
N ALA A 200 -2.13 -20.35 16.65
CA ALA A 200 -2.57 -19.31 15.72
C ALA A 200 -3.72 -19.77 14.82
N SER A 201 -4.66 -18.87 14.57
CA SER A 201 -5.59 -18.98 13.45
C SER A 201 -4.96 -18.41 12.19
N ASN A 202 -4.89 -19.23 11.13
CA ASN A 202 -4.48 -18.81 9.80
C ASN A 202 -5.67 -18.15 9.06
N MET A 203 -5.41 -17.01 8.43
CA MET A 203 -6.34 -16.32 7.54
C MET A 203 -5.59 -15.86 6.29
N VAL A 204 -6.18 -16.03 5.11
CA VAL A 204 -5.67 -15.42 3.88
C VAL A 204 -6.44 -14.15 3.59
N TYR A 205 -5.74 -13.03 3.43
CA TYR A 205 -6.32 -11.74 3.06
C TYR A 205 -5.54 -11.16 1.88
N GLY A 206 -6.20 -10.83 0.77
CA GLY A 206 -5.50 -10.25 -0.38
C GLY A 206 -4.36 -11.13 -0.91
N ASN A 207 -4.51 -12.46 -0.88
CA ASN A 207 -3.46 -13.44 -1.19
C ASN A 207 -2.23 -13.47 -0.26
N ARG A 208 -2.33 -12.85 0.92
CA ARG A 208 -1.31 -12.89 1.98
C ARG A 208 -1.81 -13.69 3.16
N LEU A 209 -0.97 -14.59 3.67
CA LEU A 209 -1.18 -15.26 4.95
C LEU A 209 -1.01 -14.26 6.09
N VAL A 210 -1.98 -14.26 6.99
CA VAL A 210 -2.01 -13.52 8.26
C VAL A 210 -2.32 -14.53 9.36
N ARG A 211 -1.55 -14.48 10.45
CA ARG A 211 -1.72 -15.35 11.62
C ARG A 211 -2.14 -14.51 12.82
N LEU A 212 -3.21 -14.93 13.49
CA LEU A 212 -3.86 -14.17 14.55
C LEU A 212 -4.21 -15.08 15.73
N CYS A 213 -4.15 -14.56 16.96
CA CYS A 213 -4.45 -15.35 18.16
C CYS A 213 -5.95 -15.59 18.39
N CYS A 214 -6.84 -14.73 17.88
CA CYS A 214 -8.27 -14.82 18.17
C CYS A 214 -9.18 -14.13 17.14
N LYS A 215 -10.50 -14.38 17.25
CA LYS A 215 -11.53 -13.78 16.39
C LYS A 215 -11.69 -12.27 16.55
N MET A 216 -11.32 -11.71 17.72
CA MET A 216 -11.27 -10.26 17.90
C MET A 216 -10.20 -9.63 17.01
N CYS A 217 -9.00 -10.21 17.01
CA CYS A 217 -7.92 -9.77 16.15
C CYS A 217 -8.28 -9.89 14.67
N GLU A 218 -9.03 -10.93 14.27
CA GLU A 218 -9.53 -11.06 12.89
C GLU A 218 -10.45 -9.89 12.49
N ARG A 219 -11.34 -9.49 13.40
CA ARG A 219 -12.22 -8.32 13.18
C ARG A 219 -11.45 -7.02 13.11
N GLN A 220 -10.51 -6.80 14.03
CA GLN A 220 -9.65 -5.61 14.04
C GLN A 220 -8.77 -5.55 12.78
N PHE A 221 -8.20 -6.68 12.37
CA PHE A 221 -7.44 -6.77 11.13
C PHE A 221 -8.29 -6.33 9.93
N LYS A 222 -9.52 -6.84 9.81
CA LYS A 222 -10.43 -6.51 8.72
C LYS A 222 -10.90 -5.05 8.73
N ALA A 223 -10.87 -4.39 9.89
CA ALA A 223 -11.21 -2.98 10.00
C ALA A 223 -10.10 -2.05 9.45
N ASP A 224 -8.83 -2.45 9.56
CA ASP A 224 -7.71 -1.70 8.99
C ASP A 224 -6.61 -2.64 8.43
N PRO A 225 -6.89 -3.33 7.31
CA PRO A 225 -5.97 -4.32 6.76
C PRO A 225 -4.66 -3.69 6.30
N LYS A 226 -4.68 -2.45 5.80
CA LYS A 226 -3.49 -1.76 5.28
C LYS A 226 -2.46 -1.56 6.39
N LYS A 227 -2.89 -1.10 7.58
CA LYS A 227 -2.02 -0.91 8.74
C LYS A 227 -1.33 -2.21 9.16
N PHE A 228 -2.11 -3.28 9.33
CA PHE A 228 -1.54 -4.54 9.82
C PHE A 228 -0.71 -5.26 8.76
N ILE A 229 -1.03 -5.13 7.48
CA ILE A 229 -0.16 -5.65 6.42
C ILE A 229 1.16 -4.87 6.36
N LYS A 230 1.14 -3.53 6.42
CA LYS A 230 2.38 -2.72 6.49
C LYS A 230 3.26 -3.17 7.66
N LYS A 231 2.65 -3.36 8.85
CA LYS A 231 3.36 -3.88 10.04
C LYS A 231 3.92 -5.29 9.80
N LEU A 232 3.15 -6.20 9.19
CA LEU A 232 3.61 -7.55 8.88
C LEU A 232 4.77 -7.55 7.88
N ASP A 233 4.72 -6.69 6.86
CA ASP A 233 5.77 -6.56 5.86
C ASP A 233 7.04 -5.98 6.47
N THR A 234 6.96 -5.00 7.38
CA THR A 234 8.12 -4.53 8.15
C THR A 234 8.76 -5.67 8.95
N ILE A 235 7.96 -6.43 9.73
CA ILE A 235 8.47 -7.59 10.48
C ILE A 235 9.11 -8.63 9.56
N THR A 236 8.51 -8.88 8.38
CA THR A 236 9.06 -9.81 7.39
C THR A 236 10.40 -9.33 6.85
N ALA A 237 10.48 -8.05 6.47
CA ALA A 237 11.68 -7.45 5.92
C ALA A 237 12.80 -7.47 6.95
N ASP A 238 12.53 -7.05 8.19
CA ASP A 238 13.50 -7.03 9.27
C ASP A 238 14.06 -8.42 9.57
N ALA A 239 13.19 -9.44 9.62
CA ALA A 239 13.61 -10.82 9.86
C ALA A 239 14.48 -11.42 8.74
N GLN A 240 14.34 -10.92 7.50
CA GLN A 240 15.04 -11.47 6.33
C GLN A 240 16.22 -10.62 5.85
N ARG A 241 16.31 -9.35 6.27
CA ARG A 241 17.29 -8.39 5.71
C ARG A 241 18.73 -8.74 6.05
N GLN A 242 18.99 -9.19 7.28
CA GLN A 242 20.34 -9.52 7.74
C GLN A 242 20.95 -10.68 6.93
N ASP A 243 20.18 -11.72 6.69
CA ASP A 243 20.63 -12.95 6.03
C ASP A 243 20.25 -13.02 4.55
N TYR A 244 19.79 -11.91 3.98
CA TYR A 244 19.24 -11.84 2.63
C TYR A 244 20.15 -12.53 1.60
N PRO A 245 19.60 -13.39 0.71
CA PRO A 245 20.43 -14.36 -0.01
C PRO A 245 21.12 -13.79 -1.25
N LEU A 246 20.76 -12.59 -1.69
CA LEU A 246 21.29 -11.95 -2.90
C LEU A 246 22.02 -10.64 -2.57
N ASP A 247 23.16 -10.41 -3.22
CA ASP A 247 23.84 -9.10 -3.26
C ASP A 247 23.42 -8.27 -4.49
N THR A 248 22.60 -8.86 -5.37
CA THR A 248 22.06 -8.25 -6.59
C THR A 248 20.53 -8.11 -6.54
N CYS A 249 20.02 -7.14 -7.29
CA CYS A 249 18.59 -6.96 -7.56
C CYS A 249 17.98 -8.24 -8.12
N VAL A 250 16.95 -8.78 -7.45
CA VAL A 250 16.30 -10.05 -7.85
C VAL A 250 15.69 -10.00 -9.25
N VAL A 251 15.35 -8.81 -9.75
CA VAL A 251 14.72 -8.62 -11.07
C VAL A 251 15.74 -8.28 -12.15
N ALA A 252 16.62 -7.31 -11.89
CA ALA A 252 17.51 -6.72 -12.90
C ALA A 252 18.96 -7.24 -12.82
N GLY A 253 19.34 -7.95 -11.76
CA GLY A 253 20.71 -8.48 -11.57
C GLY A 253 21.79 -7.44 -11.24
N GLY A 254 21.47 -6.13 -11.26
CA GLY A 254 22.40 -5.08 -10.83
C GLY A 254 22.71 -5.15 -9.33
N LYS A 255 23.92 -4.74 -8.92
CA LYS A 255 24.36 -4.77 -7.51
C LYS A 255 23.45 -3.92 -6.61
N LEU A 256 23.01 -4.48 -5.49
CA LEU A 256 22.25 -3.71 -4.49
C LEU A 256 23.13 -2.61 -3.88
N GLY A 257 22.55 -1.44 -3.66
CA GLY A 257 23.29 -0.27 -3.18
C GLY A 257 23.91 0.60 -4.28
N SER A 258 24.00 0.13 -5.54
CA SER A 258 24.62 0.90 -6.62
C SER A 258 23.79 2.09 -7.11
N MET A 259 22.51 2.14 -6.73
CA MET A 259 21.56 3.20 -7.09
C MET A 259 20.96 3.87 -5.84
N GLY A 260 21.70 3.86 -4.72
CA GLY A 260 21.21 4.31 -3.42
C GLY A 260 20.68 3.16 -2.57
N GLU A 261 19.89 3.49 -1.55
CA GLU A 261 19.31 2.50 -0.66
C GLU A 261 18.38 1.54 -1.44
N PRO A 262 18.55 0.21 -1.28
CA PRO A 262 17.71 -0.76 -1.98
C PRO A 262 16.23 -0.56 -1.68
N VAL A 263 15.41 -0.60 -2.73
CA VAL A 263 13.96 -0.63 -2.58
C VAL A 263 13.54 -2.03 -2.14
N GLU A 264 12.66 -2.11 -1.16
CA GLU A 264 12.19 -3.38 -0.58
C GLU A 264 10.68 -3.56 -0.82
N MET A 265 10.29 -4.81 -1.07
CA MET A 265 8.90 -5.23 -1.19
C MET A 265 8.77 -6.62 -0.59
N VAL A 266 7.67 -6.91 0.09
CA VAL A 266 7.40 -8.27 0.57
C VAL A 266 6.26 -8.87 -0.25
N VAL A 267 6.51 -10.04 -0.85
CA VAL A 267 5.51 -10.78 -1.61
C VAL A 267 5.44 -12.20 -1.08
N ALA A 268 4.24 -12.64 -0.71
CA ALA A 268 4.00 -14.00 -0.21
C ALA A 268 4.98 -14.42 0.92
N GLY A 269 5.25 -13.52 1.87
CA GLY A 269 6.16 -13.78 2.99
C GLY A 269 7.65 -13.69 2.67
N ARG A 270 8.04 -13.26 1.48
CA ARG A 270 9.44 -13.17 1.06
C ARG A 270 9.82 -11.72 0.78
N LEU A 271 10.93 -11.28 1.38
CA LEU A 271 11.57 -10.02 1.09
C LEU A 271 12.16 -10.06 -0.32
N MET A 272 11.87 -9.04 -1.11
CA MET A 272 12.51 -8.76 -2.39
C MET A 272 13.22 -7.43 -2.29
N ARG A 273 14.46 -7.37 -2.77
CA ARG A 273 15.27 -6.15 -2.79
C ARG A 273 15.64 -5.81 -4.22
N PHE A 274 15.56 -4.53 -4.54
CA PHE A 274 15.79 -3.99 -5.86
C PHE A 274 16.80 -2.86 -5.82
N CYS A 275 17.45 -2.62 -6.95
CA CYS A 275 18.27 -1.41 -7.12
C CYS A 275 17.40 -0.14 -7.20
N CYS A 276 16.15 -0.23 -7.66
CA CYS A 276 15.22 0.89 -7.74
C CYS A 276 13.75 0.41 -7.84
N ALA A 277 12.79 1.34 -7.70
CA ALA A 277 11.36 1.05 -7.72
C ALA A 277 10.82 0.54 -9.08
N GLY A 278 11.60 0.68 -10.17
CA GLY A 278 11.19 0.24 -11.51
C GLY A 278 11.02 -1.28 -11.65
N CYS A 279 11.41 -2.06 -10.64
CA CYS A 279 11.26 -3.51 -10.63
C CYS A 279 9.92 -3.98 -10.04
N ASN A 280 9.21 -3.14 -9.27
CA ASN A 280 7.95 -3.51 -8.61
C ASN A 280 6.90 -4.05 -9.61
N PRO A 281 6.63 -3.39 -10.77
CA PRO A 281 5.63 -3.88 -11.70
C PRO A 281 5.98 -5.24 -12.32
N LYS A 282 7.27 -5.56 -12.44
CA LYS A 282 7.72 -6.86 -12.95
C LYS A 282 7.43 -7.97 -11.94
N VAL A 283 7.64 -7.69 -10.64
CA VAL A 283 7.29 -8.63 -9.57
C VAL A 283 5.79 -8.83 -9.50
N GLU A 284 5.01 -7.76 -9.57
CA GLU A 284 3.55 -7.84 -9.61
C GLU A 284 3.06 -8.62 -10.84
N ALA A 285 3.72 -8.47 -11.99
CA ALA A 285 3.36 -9.21 -13.21
C ALA A 285 3.69 -10.71 -13.15
N ASP A 286 4.69 -11.14 -12.37
CA ASP A 286 5.08 -12.56 -12.26
C ASP A 286 5.64 -12.90 -10.86
N PRO A 287 4.79 -12.85 -9.81
CA PRO A 287 5.25 -12.98 -8.43
C PRO A 287 5.85 -14.37 -8.17
N ALA A 288 5.27 -15.42 -8.76
CA ALA A 288 5.70 -16.81 -8.58
C ALA A 288 7.12 -17.05 -9.10
N LYS A 289 7.52 -16.40 -10.20
CA LYS A 289 8.90 -16.46 -10.69
C LYS A 289 9.87 -15.86 -9.69
N TYR A 290 9.60 -14.66 -9.17
CA TYR A 290 10.56 -13.99 -8.29
C TYR A 290 10.57 -14.57 -6.88
N THR A 291 9.44 -15.07 -6.35
CA THR A 291 9.45 -15.81 -5.08
C THR A 291 10.26 -17.10 -5.21
N LYS A 292 10.17 -17.80 -6.34
CA LYS A 292 11.02 -18.96 -6.63
C LYS A 292 12.51 -18.60 -6.67
N LEU A 293 12.89 -17.50 -7.33
CA LEU A 293 14.29 -17.05 -7.37
C LEU A 293 14.85 -16.75 -5.97
N ILE A 294 14.03 -16.13 -5.11
CA ILE A 294 14.40 -15.90 -3.70
C ILE A 294 14.57 -17.22 -2.97
N ASP A 295 13.64 -18.16 -3.13
CA ASP A 295 13.71 -19.47 -2.48
C ASP A 295 14.95 -20.27 -2.91
N GLU A 296 15.28 -20.27 -4.20
CA GLU A 296 16.48 -20.90 -4.75
C GLU A 296 17.76 -20.24 -4.21
N ALA A 297 17.76 -18.92 -4.04
CA ALA A 297 18.89 -18.19 -3.48
C ALA A 297 19.12 -18.55 -1.99
N TRP A 298 18.05 -18.65 -1.20
CA TRP A 298 18.11 -19.12 0.19
C TRP A 298 18.62 -20.56 0.28
N GLN A 299 18.10 -21.45 -0.57
CA GLN A 299 18.56 -22.84 -0.66
C GLN A 299 20.04 -22.94 -1.01
N ALA A 300 20.52 -22.13 -1.97
CA ALA A 300 21.93 -22.10 -2.37
C ALA A 300 22.87 -21.66 -1.23
N LYS A 301 22.39 -20.82 -0.29
CA LYS A 301 23.14 -20.46 0.92
C LYS A 301 23.10 -21.51 2.04
N GLY A 302 22.44 -22.65 1.83
CA GLY A 302 22.21 -23.66 2.87
C GLY A 302 21.28 -23.16 3.99
N MET A 303 20.71 -21.97 3.83
CA MET A 303 19.73 -21.38 4.72
C MET A 303 18.35 -21.63 4.14
N PHE A 304 17.92 -22.89 4.14
CA PHE A 304 16.48 -23.14 4.10
C PHE A 304 15.94 -22.61 5.42
N MET A 305 15.10 -21.57 5.43
CA MET A 305 14.40 -21.17 6.65
C MET A 305 13.61 -22.39 7.16
N PRO A 306 14.05 -23.07 8.24
CA PRO A 306 13.46 -24.34 8.63
C PRO A 306 12.13 -24.12 9.35
N GLN A 307 11.31 -25.15 9.27
CA GLN A 307 9.90 -25.19 9.65
C GLN A 307 9.63 -25.08 11.16
N VAL A 308 8.35 -24.86 11.45
CA VAL A 308 7.67 -25.26 12.70
C VAL A 308 8.24 -26.58 13.23
N GLN A 309 8.31 -26.66 14.56
CA GLN A 309 8.90 -27.74 15.36
C GLN A 309 8.66 -29.14 14.80
N LYS A 310 9.70 -29.98 14.93
CA LYS A 310 9.72 -31.40 14.60
C LYS A 310 8.45 -32.10 15.07
N ASP A 311 7.71 -32.70 14.13
CA ASP A 311 6.81 -33.80 14.43
C ASP A 311 7.63 -34.92 15.08
N GLY A 312 7.46 -35.09 16.39
CA GLY A 312 8.05 -36.17 17.15
C GLY A 312 7.39 -37.49 16.78
N HIS A 313 7.91 -38.17 15.76
CA HIS A 313 7.80 -39.61 15.67
C HIS A 313 9.21 -40.20 15.72
N GLY A 314 9.49 -40.83 16.86
CA GLY A 314 10.82 -41.23 17.29
C GLY A 314 11.45 -42.31 16.42
N GLU A 315 12.67 -42.03 16.00
CA GLU A 315 13.64 -43.05 15.63
C GLU A 315 14.22 -43.63 16.94
N GLY A 316 13.69 -44.78 17.35
CA GLY A 316 14.27 -45.58 18.41
C GLY A 316 15.57 -46.21 17.95
N HIS A 317 16.70 -45.55 18.22
CA HIS A 317 18.01 -46.20 18.28
C HIS A 317 18.32 -46.55 19.73
N GLY A 318 17.87 -47.73 20.16
CA GLY A 318 18.39 -48.43 21.33
C GLY A 318 19.50 -49.38 20.87
N GLY A 319 20.73 -49.06 21.25
CA GLY A 319 21.92 -49.84 20.95
C GLY A 319 21.94 -51.22 21.59
N ALA A 320 22.84 -52.04 21.05
CA ALA A 320 23.13 -53.41 21.40
C ALA A 320 23.31 -53.67 22.90
N ASP A 321 22.77 -54.80 23.35
CA ASP A 321 23.34 -55.55 24.47
C ASP A 321 23.24 -57.05 24.13
N HIS A 322 24.33 -57.62 23.64
CA HIS A 322 24.51 -59.06 23.53
C HIS A 322 25.25 -59.50 24.79
N SER A 323 24.49 -59.91 25.79
CA SER A 323 25.01 -60.66 26.93
C SER A 323 24.79 -62.14 26.65
N ASP A 324 25.90 -62.86 26.50
CA ASP A 324 25.99 -64.31 26.61
C ASP A 324 25.26 -64.80 27.86
N HIS A 325 24.45 -65.87 27.73
CA HIS A 325 24.45 -66.94 28.73
C HIS A 325 23.92 -68.26 28.16
N ASP A 326 24.82 -69.24 28.26
CA ASP A 326 24.68 -70.69 28.09
C ASP A 326 23.82 -71.34 29.20
N HIS A 327 23.52 -72.63 28.99
CA HIS A 327 22.76 -73.63 29.77
C HIS A 327 21.29 -73.77 29.34
N GLY A 328 20.78 -74.89 28.83
CA GLY A 328 21.27 -76.27 28.78
C GLY A 328 20.15 -77.20 29.28
N GLY A 329 19.93 -78.33 28.58
CA GLY A 329 19.14 -79.48 29.09
C GLY A 329 17.69 -79.54 28.66
#